data_AF-A0A836S712-F1
#
_entry.id   AF-A0A836S712-F1
#
_cell.length_a   1.000
_cell.length_b   1.000
_cell.length_c   1.000
_cell.angle_alpha   90.00
_cell.angle_beta   90.00
_cell.angle_gamma   90.00
#
_symmetry.space_group_name_H-M   'P 1'
#
loop_
_entity.id
_entity.type
_entity.pdbx_description
1 polymer ?
#
loop_
_entity_poly.entity_id
_entity_poly.type
_entity_poly.pdbx_seq_one_letter_code
_entity_poly.pdbx_strand_id
1 'polypeptide(L)'
;MNINVITQETLQLSDFESDELNVELKSEALYFGAISMFVASLGRCTYAVLNSYAMRLDLPLDNITMQLTWEYSQQPTRISKINMQIRWPELPEKRLKSVERAAHLCTIHQTIHNCVDIHTQLATS
;
A
#
# COMPACT_ATOMS: atom_id res chain seq x y z
N MET A 1 6.28 11.25 0.45
CA MET A 1 6.04 9.85 0.88
C MET A 1 7.34 9.09 1.01
N ASN A 2 7.56 8.55 2.20
CA ASN A 2 8.75 7.76 2.51
C ASN A 2 8.41 6.27 2.47
N ILE A 3 9.25 5.50 1.77
CA ILE A 3 9.19 4.04 1.64
C ILE A 3 10.44 3.46 2.28
N ASN A 4 10.27 2.75 3.39
CA ASN A 4 11.34 2.03 4.06
C ASN A 4 11.24 0.54 3.70
N VAL A 5 12.18 0.02 2.91
CA VAL A 5 12.27 -1.41 2.57
C VAL A 5 12.93 -2.15 3.73
N ILE A 6 12.13 -2.92 4.48
CA ILE A 6 12.56 -3.61 5.71
C ILE A 6 13.15 -4.98 5.37
N THR A 7 12.45 -5.73 4.52
CA THR A 7 12.90 -7.00 3.92
C THR A 7 12.51 -7.00 2.45
N GLN A 8 12.85 -8.05 1.70
CA GLN A 8 12.46 -8.15 0.30
C GLN A 8 10.94 -8.23 0.10
N GLU A 9 10.20 -8.66 1.13
CA GLU A 9 8.75 -8.80 1.15
C GLU A 9 8.06 -7.93 2.23
N THR A 10 8.75 -6.94 2.79
CA THR A 10 8.16 -6.04 3.78
C THR A 10 8.65 -4.61 3.58
N LEU A 11 7.69 -3.68 3.53
CA LEU A 11 7.97 -2.25 3.50
C LEU A 11 7.11 -1.51 4.52
N GLN A 12 7.59 -0.34 4.94
CA GLN A 12 6.83 0.60 5.74
C GLN A 12 6.69 1.92 4.99
N LEU A 13 5.47 2.44 4.96
CA LEU A 13 5.09 3.71 4.36
C LEU A 13 4.78 4.72 5.46
N SER A 14 5.21 5.96 5.24
CA SER A 14 4.93 7.10 6.11
C SER A 14 5.00 8.39 5.31
N ASP A 15 4.65 9.52 5.94
CA ASP A 15 4.81 10.86 5.37
C ASP A 15 4.14 10.98 3.99
N PHE A 16 2.87 10.54 3.92
CA PHE A 16 2.15 10.40 2.66
C PHE A 16 1.86 11.74 1.96
N GLU A 17 1.89 12.84 2.71
CA GLU A 17 1.65 14.21 2.22
C GLU A 17 2.88 14.85 1.59
N SER A 18 4.08 14.34 1.87
CA SER A 18 5.30 14.83 1.22
C SER A 18 5.23 14.66 -0.31
N ASP A 19 5.59 15.73 -1.03
CA ASP A 19 5.65 15.82 -2.50
C ASP A 19 6.74 14.94 -3.11
N GLU A 20 7.74 14.57 -2.32
CA GLU A 20 8.87 13.74 -2.76
C GLU A 20 8.61 12.25 -2.51
N LEU A 21 9.19 11.40 -3.34
CA LEU A 21 9.18 9.94 -3.13
C LEU A 21 10.56 9.50 -2.65
N ASN A 22 10.70 9.23 -1.36
CA ASN A 22 11.96 8.79 -0.76
C ASN A 22 11.94 7.28 -0.56
N VAL A 23 12.98 6.58 -1.02
CA VAL A 23 13.13 5.13 -0.85
C VAL A 23 14.39 4.86 -0.06
N GLU A 24 14.24 4.26 1.11
CA GLU A 24 15.33 3.87 1.99
C GLU A 24 15.39 2.34 2.11
N LEU A 25 16.60 1.78 1.99
CA LEU A 25 16.85 0.34 2.10
C LEU A 25 17.48 0.06 3.46
N LYS A 26 16.94 -0.89 4.23
CA LYS A 26 17.54 -1.27 5.52
C LYS A 26 18.89 -1.99 5.40
N SER A 27 19.22 -2.53 4.23
CA SER A 27 20.53 -3.10 3.94
C SER A 27 20.82 -3.09 2.44
N GLU A 28 22.09 -3.19 2.07
CA GLU A 28 22.55 -3.22 0.66
C GLU A 28 22.07 -4.47 -0.12
N ALA A 29 21.64 -5.52 0.59
CA ALA A 29 21.13 -6.74 -0.03
C ALA A 29 19.67 -6.60 -0.52
N LEU A 30 18.99 -5.51 -0.14
CA LEU A 30 17.61 -5.25 -0.53
C LEU A 30 17.57 -4.43 -1.81
N TYR A 31 16.47 -4.55 -2.55
CA TYR A 31 16.20 -3.67 -3.68
C TYR A 31 14.72 -3.31 -3.75
N PHE A 32 14.44 -2.11 -4.25
CA PHE A 32 13.09 -1.66 -4.51
C PHE A 32 12.68 -2.02 -5.95
N GLY A 33 12.08 -3.20 -6.09
CA GLY A 33 11.63 -3.73 -7.39
C GLY A 33 10.19 -3.39 -7.75
N ALA A 34 9.76 -3.84 -8.93
CA ALA A 34 8.41 -3.62 -9.44
C ALA A 34 7.30 -4.15 -8.50
N ILE A 35 7.54 -5.29 -7.84
CA ILE A 35 6.57 -5.84 -6.87
C ILE A 35 6.47 -4.94 -5.62
N SER A 36 7.59 -4.49 -5.08
CA SER A 36 7.60 -3.55 -3.95
C SER A 36 6.92 -2.22 -4.31
N MET A 37 7.11 -1.74 -5.54
CA MET A 37 6.43 -0.55 -6.07
C MET A 37 4.92 -0.77 -6.20
N PHE A 38 4.49 -1.94 -6.68
CA PHE A 38 3.07 -2.32 -6.74
C PHE A 38 2.43 -2.40 -5.34
N VAL A 39 3.12 -2.97 -4.36
CA VAL A 39 2.63 -3.01 -2.97
C VAL A 39 2.61 -1.60 -2.36
N ALA A 40 3.61 -0.77 -2.63
CA ALA A 40 3.63 0.62 -2.20
C ALA A 40 2.48 1.44 -2.82
N SER A 41 2.14 1.19 -4.09
CA SER A 41 1.01 1.86 -4.74
C SER A 41 -0.33 1.49 -4.10
N LEU A 42 -0.51 0.23 -3.68
CA LEU A 42 -1.67 -0.19 -2.89
C LEU A 42 -1.77 0.62 -1.58
N GLY A 43 -0.67 0.74 -0.82
CA GLY A 43 -0.64 1.54 0.41
C GLY A 43 -0.98 3.01 0.17
N ARG A 44 -0.41 3.64 -0.87
CA ARG A 44 -0.72 5.03 -1.26
C ARG A 44 -2.19 5.20 -1.68
N CYS A 45 -2.73 4.24 -2.43
CA CYS A 45 -4.14 4.25 -2.84
C CYS A 45 -5.08 4.14 -1.63
N THR A 46 -4.75 3.27 -0.67
CA THR A 46 -5.47 3.16 0.61
C THR A 46 -5.41 4.47 1.39
N TYR A 47 -4.23 5.11 1.51
CA TYR A 47 -4.09 6.40 2.16
C TYR A 47 -4.99 7.48 1.53
N ALA A 48 -5.13 7.54 0.21
CA ALA A 48 -6.00 8.52 -0.44
C ALA A 48 -7.49 8.38 -0.03
N VAL A 49 -7.96 7.14 0.15
CA VAL A 49 -9.31 6.89 0.68
C VAL A 49 -9.41 7.29 2.15
N LEU A 50 -8.39 6.97 2.96
CA LEU A 50 -8.35 7.36 4.37
C LEU A 50 -8.31 8.89 4.53
N ASN A 51 -7.58 9.61 3.68
CA ASN A 51 -7.55 11.07 3.66
C ASN A 51 -8.96 11.65 3.42
N SER A 52 -9.65 11.13 2.41
CA SER A 52 -11.04 11.53 2.14
C SER A 52 -11.99 11.24 3.30
N TYR A 53 -11.73 10.19 4.10
CA TYR A 53 -12.51 9.86 5.29
C TYR A 53 -12.14 10.73 6.50
N ALA A 54 -10.85 11.00 6.68
CA ALA A 54 -10.31 11.85 7.74
C ALA A 54 -10.86 13.28 7.65
N MET A 55 -10.92 13.84 6.45
CA MET A 55 -11.52 15.15 6.18
C MET A 55 -12.98 15.25 6.66
N ARG A 56 -13.76 14.16 6.56
CA ARG A 56 -15.17 14.14 7.03
C ARG A 56 -15.28 14.05 8.55
N LEU A 57 -14.26 13.55 9.21
CA LEU A 57 -14.20 13.38 10.66
C LEU A 57 -13.41 14.48 11.37
N ASP A 58 -12.80 15.39 10.61
CA ASP A 58 -11.87 16.42 11.11
C ASP A 58 -10.74 15.79 11.93
N LEU A 59 -10.14 14.71 11.39
CA LEU A 59 -9.04 13.99 12.03
C LEU A 59 -7.73 14.21 11.26
N PRO A 60 -6.61 14.48 11.96
CA PRO A 60 -5.29 14.55 11.34
C PRO A 60 -4.81 13.17 10.89
N LEU A 61 -3.87 13.17 9.92
CA LEU A 61 -3.25 11.98 9.34
C LEU A 61 -1.71 12.02 9.36
N ASP A 62 -1.11 13.06 9.94
CA ASP A 62 0.32 13.33 9.89
C ASP A 62 1.17 12.13 10.35
N ASN A 63 0.69 11.40 11.37
CA ASN A 63 1.39 10.28 11.99
C ASN A 63 0.93 8.90 11.48
N ILE A 64 0.13 8.85 10.42
CA ILE A 64 -0.31 7.57 9.88
C ILE A 64 0.88 6.83 9.25
N THR A 65 1.02 5.56 9.63
CA THR A 65 2.02 4.66 9.04
C THR A 65 1.35 3.38 8.57
N MET A 66 1.90 2.76 7.53
CA MET A 66 1.42 1.49 7.02
C MET A 66 2.59 0.53 6.84
N GLN A 67 2.55 -0.62 7.51
CA GLN A 67 3.47 -1.71 7.21
C GLN A 67 2.77 -2.71 6.29
N LEU A 68 3.40 -3.03 5.16
CA LEU A 68 2.90 -3.97 4.20
C LEU A 68 3.87 -5.14 4.10
N THR A 69 3.36 -6.35 4.29
CA THR A 69 4.10 -7.61 4.13
C THR A 69 3.36 -8.50 3.16
N TRP A 70 4.06 -9.14 2.23
CA TRP A 70 3.44 -10.02 1.23
C TRP A 70 4.08 -11.40 1.15
N GLU A 71 3.33 -12.32 0.58
CA GLU A 71 3.73 -13.71 0.36
C GLU A 71 3.56 -14.07 -1.11
N TYR A 72 4.41 -14.97 -1.61
CA TYR A 72 4.30 -15.50 -2.97
C TYR A 72 3.66 -16.89 -2.96
N SER A 73 2.83 -17.17 -3.97
CA SER A 73 2.45 -18.52 -4.36
C SER A 73 3.23 -18.89 -5.61
N GLN A 74 3.63 -20.15 -5.72
CA GLN A 74 4.23 -20.71 -6.93
C GLN A 74 3.14 -21.30 -7.85
N GLN A 75 3.43 -21.39 -9.15
CA GLN A 75 2.57 -22.00 -10.18
C GLN A 75 1.18 -21.33 -10.37
N PRO A 76 1.08 -20.14 -10.99
CA PRO A 76 2.18 -19.26 -11.41
C PRO A 76 2.71 -18.43 -10.23
N THR A 77 3.96 -17.98 -10.34
CA THR A 77 4.57 -17.06 -9.36
C THR A 77 3.80 -15.75 -9.32
N ARG A 78 3.14 -15.49 -8.19
CA ARG A 78 2.37 -14.26 -7.95
C ARG A 78 2.30 -13.96 -6.46
N ILE A 79 1.90 -12.74 -6.11
CA ILE A 79 1.52 -12.42 -4.74
C ILE A 79 0.26 -13.23 -4.40
N SER A 80 0.32 -14.05 -3.35
CA SER A 80 -0.82 -14.79 -2.83
C SER A 80 -1.56 -14.02 -1.75
N LYS A 81 -0.85 -13.18 -1.00
CA LYS A 81 -1.37 -12.46 0.15
C LYS A 81 -0.59 -11.18 0.40
N ILE A 82 -1.31 -10.12 0.77
CA ILE A 82 -0.74 -8.88 1.30
C ILE A 82 -1.41 -8.63 2.65
N ASN A 83 -0.60 -8.46 3.70
CA ASN A 83 -1.06 -7.98 5.00
C ASN A 83 -0.69 -6.50 5.11
N MET A 84 -1.69 -5.63 5.30
CA MET A 84 -1.48 -4.21 5.54
C MET A 84 -1.85 -3.89 6.99
N GLN A 85 -0.84 -3.54 7.79
CA GLN A 85 -1.04 -3.05 9.15
C GLN A 85 -1.01 -1.52 9.14
N ILE A 86 -2.17 -0.90 9.35
CA ILE A 86 -2.31 0.56 9.40
C ILE A 86 -2.28 1.00 10.86
N ARG A 87 -1.36 1.91 11.19
CA ARG A 87 -1.32 2.59 12.49
C ARG A 87 -1.73 4.04 12.29
N TRP A 88 -2.89 4.40 12.82
CA TRP A 88 -3.41 5.76 12.84
C TRP A 88 -3.65 6.18 14.31
N PRO A 89 -2.67 6.83 14.96
CA PRO A 89 -2.73 7.13 16.39
C PRO A 89 -3.96 7.95 16.82
N GLU A 90 -4.42 8.84 15.97
CA GLU A 90 -5.49 9.81 16.25
C GLU A 90 -6.89 9.23 15.99
N LEU A 91 -6.99 8.00 15.47
CA LEU A 91 -8.26 7.36 15.17
C LEU A 91 -8.97 6.89 16.45
N PRO A 92 -10.20 7.37 16.73
CA PRO A 92 -10.95 6.89 17.88
C PRO A 92 -11.32 5.40 17.75
N GLU A 93 -11.18 4.63 18.82
CA GLU A 93 -11.43 3.17 18.82
C GLU A 93 -12.82 2.80 18.26
N LYS A 94 -13.84 3.60 18.60
CA LYS A 94 -15.22 3.44 18.11
C LYS A 94 -15.36 3.50 16.58
N ARG A 95 -14.36 4.04 15.87
CA ARG A 95 -14.34 4.17 14.40
C ARG A 95 -13.52 3.09 13.72
N LEU A 96 -12.75 2.26 14.44
CA LEU A 96 -11.83 1.26 13.88
C LEU A 96 -12.47 0.43 12.77
N LYS A 97 -13.58 -0.27 13.06
CA LYS A 97 -14.27 -1.12 12.06
C LYS A 97 -14.80 -0.34 10.86
N SER A 98 -15.20 0.93 11.04
CA SER A 98 -15.68 1.75 9.92
C SER A 98 -14.55 2.18 9.00
N VAL A 99 -13.39 2.53 9.57
CA VAL A 99 -12.20 2.92 8.83
C VAL A 99 -11.54 1.72 8.16
N GLU A 100 -11.49 0.57 8.84
CA GLU A 100 -11.03 -0.69 8.26
C GLU A 100 -11.82 -1.04 6.99
N ARG A 101 -13.15 -0.91 7.02
CA ARG A 101 -13.98 -1.08 5.81
C ARG A 101 -13.64 -0.06 4.73
N ALA A 102 -13.43 1.20 5.09
CA ALA A 102 -13.06 2.23 4.12
C ALA A 102 -11.72 1.93 3.45
N ALA A 103 -10.73 1.41 4.18
CA ALA A 103 -9.42 1.05 3.64
C ALA A 103 -9.51 0.00 2.49
N HIS A 104 -10.51 -0.89 2.53
CA HIS A 104 -10.76 -1.88 1.47
C HIS A 104 -11.41 -1.30 0.20
N LEU A 105 -11.83 -0.04 0.20
CA LEU A 105 -12.53 0.58 -0.93
C LEU A 105 -11.61 1.26 -1.95
N CYS A 106 -10.28 1.23 -1.73
CA CYS A 106 -9.36 1.88 -2.64
C CYS A 106 -9.36 1.19 -4.01
N THR A 107 -9.14 1.96 -5.08
CA THR A 107 -9.22 1.47 -6.46
C THR A 107 -8.31 0.27 -6.68
N ILE A 108 -7.10 0.27 -6.13
CA ILE A 108 -6.17 -0.86 -6.28
C ILE A 108 -6.67 -2.11 -5.54
N HIS A 109 -7.25 -2.00 -4.34
CA HIS A 109 -7.92 -3.14 -3.69
C HIS A 109 -9.00 -3.73 -4.60
N GLN A 110 -9.85 -2.87 -5.17
CA GLN A 110 -10.91 -3.32 -6.08
C GLN A 110 -10.32 -3.95 -7.34
N THR A 111 -9.28 -3.38 -7.93
CA THR A 111 -8.58 -3.93 -9.10
C THR A 111 -7.88 -5.27 -8.83
N ILE A 112 -7.44 -5.55 -7.60
CA ILE A 112 -6.80 -6.83 -7.26
C ILE A 112 -7.86 -7.91 -6.98
N HIS A 113 -8.93 -7.55 -6.28
CA HIS A 113 -10.01 -8.46 -5.95
C HIS A 113 -10.89 -8.81 -7.14
N ASN A 114 -10.99 -7.90 -8.11
CA ASN A 114 -11.69 -8.12 -9.37
C ASN A 114 -10.65 -8.41 -10.45
N CYS A 115 -10.83 -9.47 -11.24
CA CYS A 115 -9.91 -9.78 -12.32
C CYS A 115 -9.90 -8.64 -13.35
N VAL A 116 -8.72 -8.24 -13.84
CA VAL A 116 -8.56 -7.32 -14.97
C VAL A 116 -7.97 -8.08 -16.16
N ASP A 117 -8.59 -7.94 -17.33
CA ASP A 117 -8.06 -8.50 -18.56
C ASP A 117 -6.85 -7.70 -19.05
N ILE A 118 -5.72 -8.39 -19.22
CA ILE A 118 -4.49 -7.80 -19.75
C ILE A 118 -4.26 -8.35 -21.15
N HIS A 119 -4.35 -7.48 -22.16
CA HIS A 119 -4.05 -7.81 -23.54
C HIS A 119 -2.62 -7.43 -23.87
N THR A 120 -1.79 -8.41 -24.22
CA THR A 120 -0.40 -8.22 -24.62
C THR A 120 -0.25 -8.53 -26.10
N GLN A 121 0.31 -7.60 -26.88
CA GLN A 121 0.61 -7.79 -28.30
C GLN A 121 2.09 -7.54 -28.56
N LEU A 122 2.69 -8.36 -29.41
CA LEU A 122 4.04 -8.16 -29.91
C LEU A 122 3.96 -7.60 -31.33
N ALA A 123 4.72 -6.55 -31.61
CA ALA A 123 4.85 -5.99 -32.94
C ALA A 123 6.31 -6.11 -33.39
N THR A 124 6.53 -6.58 -34.62
CA THR A 124 7.82 -6.49 -35.30
C THR A 124 7.84 -5.23 -36.16
N SER A 125 9.02 -4.61 -36.31
CA SER A 125 9.25 -3.51 -37.25
C SER A 125 8.97 -3.91 -38.69
#